data_AF-A0A1H8MGN9-F1
#
_entry.id   AF-A0A1H8MGN9-F1
#
_cell.length_a   1.000
_cell.length_b   1.000
_cell.length_c   1.000
_cell.angle_alpha   90.00
_cell.angle_beta   90.00
_cell.angle_gamma   90.00
#
_symmetry.space_group_name_H-M   'P 1'
#
loop_
_entity.id
_entity.type
_entity.pdbx_description
1 polymer ?
#
loop_
_entity_poly.entity_id
_entity_poly.type
_entity_poly.pdbx_seq_one_letter_code
_entity_poly.pdbx_strand_id
1 'polypeptide(L)'
;MPPGASAIHLPKGGRIVRIFTSRVTDLAALAVNARDHAGQPDSDVAPLSDWPSPPDGFRIRVHDLARHLAVDGPRIQPRVFRCTNLMVNVFAPWHDRRYPASLSPHWHENFEQASLGLQGHFLHHIGYPWGSDSTRWQANEHIACASPSVAIIPPPAIHTTQDVG
;
A
#
# COMPACT_ATOMS: atom_id res chain seq x y z
N MET A 1 17.65 -5.67 3.76
CA MET A 1 18.74 -5.47 4.75
C MET A 1 19.75 -6.57 4.55
N PRO A 2 21.06 -6.32 4.71
CA PRO A 2 22.06 -7.38 4.79
C PRO A 2 21.65 -8.39 5.88
N PRO A 3 21.98 -9.68 5.73
CA PRO A 3 21.81 -10.65 6.80
C PRO A 3 22.50 -10.20 8.09
N GLY A 4 21.91 -10.53 9.24
CA GLY A 4 22.47 -10.23 10.56
C GLY A 4 21.73 -9.12 11.32
N ALA A 5 22.24 -8.84 12.52
CA ALA A 5 21.66 -7.82 13.39
C ALA A 5 21.80 -6.43 12.74
N SER A 6 20.70 -5.69 12.74
CA SER A 6 20.64 -4.32 12.22
C SER A 6 19.87 -3.45 13.19
N ALA A 7 20.29 -2.20 13.35
CA ALA A 7 19.62 -1.21 14.18
C ALA A 7 19.32 0.06 13.37
N ILE A 8 18.20 0.70 13.67
CA ILE A 8 17.85 2.03 13.16
C ILE A 8 17.70 2.93 14.38
N HIS A 9 18.43 4.03 14.40
CA HIS A 9 18.39 5.02 15.48
C HIS A 9 17.80 6.33 14.96
N LEU A 10 16.89 6.92 15.74
CA LEU A 10 16.32 8.24 15.50
C LEU A 10 16.72 9.16 16.67
N PRO A 11 17.89 9.81 16.63
CA PRO A 11 18.40 10.60 17.76
C PRO A 11 17.48 11.73 18.19
N LYS A 12 16.68 12.26 17.25
CA LYS A 12 15.70 13.33 17.49
C LYS A 12 14.26 12.80 17.62
N GLY A 13 14.08 11.49 17.71
CA GLY A 13 12.78 10.83 17.61
C GLY A 13 12.22 10.82 16.19
N GLY A 14 11.03 10.23 16.04
CA GLY A 14 10.32 10.11 14.77
C GLY A 14 9.56 8.78 14.67
N ARG A 15 8.94 8.55 13.50
CA ARG A 15 8.19 7.32 13.22
C ARG A 15 8.95 6.46 12.23
N ILE A 16 9.07 5.17 12.53
CA ILE A 16 9.58 4.16 11.60
C ILE A 16 8.41 3.28 11.17
N VAL A 17 8.27 3.07 9.87
CA VAL A 17 7.41 2.03 9.31
C VAL A 17 8.29 1.06 8.54
N ARG A 18 8.11 -0.24 8.80
CA ARG A 18 8.80 -1.31 8.08
C ARG A 18 7.75 -2.07 7.28
N ILE A 19 7.96 -2.18 5.97
CA ILE A 19 7.07 -2.89 5.05
C ILE A 19 7.82 -4.11 4.55
N PHE A 20 7.17 -5.27 4.65
CA PHE A 20 7.71 -6.56 4.21
C PHE A 20 6.74 -7.23 3.27
N THR A 21 7.27 -8.14 2.46
CA THR A 21 6.46 -9.06 1.67
C THR A 21 6.16 -10.31 2.50
N SER A 22 5.27 -11.16 1.98
CA SER A 22 4.95 -12.48 2.53
C SER A 22 6.14 -13.45 2.59
N ARG A 23 7.32 -13.09 2.05
CA ARG A 23 8.55 -13.86 2.21
C ARG A 23 9.11 -13.84 3.63
N VAL A 24 8.74 -12.85 4.42
CA VAL A 24 9.17 -12.74 5.82
C VAL A 24 8.13 -13.44 6.69
N THR A 25 8.11 -14.77 6.62
CA THR A 25 7.04 -15.62 7.14
C THR A 25 6.89 -15.56 8.66
N ASP A 26 8.00 -15.37 9.37
CA ASP A 26 8.04 -15.15 10.81
C ASP A 26 7.29 -13.88 11.23
N LEU A 27 7.48 -12.78 10.50
CA LEU A 27 6.74 -11.54 10.74
C LEU A 27 5.30 -11.60 10.22
N ALA A 28 5.08 -12.25 9.07
CA ALA A 28 3.75 -12.42 8.50
C ALA A 28 2.82 -13.20 9.46
N ALA A 29 3.34 -14.21 10.16
CA ALA A 29 2.60 -14.96 11.17
C ALA A 29 2.16 -14.12 12.39
N LEU A 30 2.78 -12.95 12.61
CA LEU A 30 2.43 -12.01 13.69
C LEU A 30 1.41 -10.95 13.24
N ALA A 31 1.07 -10.89 11.95
CA ALA A 31 0.14 -9.90 11.43
C ALA A 31 -1.28 -10.11 12.01
N VAL A 32 -1.99 -9.01 12.27
CA VAL A 32 -3.36 -9.07 12.83
C VAL A 32 -4.33 -9.83 11.92
N ASN A 33 -4.10 -9.76 10.60
CA ASN A 33 -4.87 -10.45 9.56
C ASN A 33 -4.20 -11.77 9.11
N ALA A 34 -3.25 -12.33 9.86
CA ALA A 34 -2.55 -13.56 9.46
C ALA A 34 -3.50 -14.73 9.19
N ARG A 35 -4.64 -14.79 9.91
CA ARG A 35 -5.67 -15.82 9.71
C ARG A 35 -6.36 -15.71 8.36
N ASP A 36 -6.53 -14.51 7.83
CA ASP A 36 -7.18 -14.27 6.54
C ASP A 36 -6.32 -14.85 5.39
N HIS A 37 -5.02 -15.00 5.62
CA HIS A 37 -4.03 -15.52 4.68
C HIS A 37 -3.58 -16.97 4.98
N ALA A 38 -4.19 -17.65 5.96
CA ALA A 38 -3.77 -18.99 6.37
C ALA A 38 -4.35 -20.13 5.48
N GLY A 39 -5.37 -19.80 4.67
CA GLY A 39 -6.10 -20.75 3.84
C GLY A 39 -5.51 -20.95 2.45
N GLN A 40 -6.37 -21.39 1.53
CA GLN A 40 -6.02 -21.43 0.12
C GLN A 40 -5.73 -20.01 -0.39
N PRO A 41 -4.63 -19.79 -1.14
CA PRO A 41 -4.36 -18.49 -1.74
C PRO A 41 -5.53 -18.02 -2.60
N ASP A 42 -5.82 -16.73 -2.55
CA ASP A 42 -6.82 -16.11 -3.41
C ASP A 42 -6.43 -16.34 -4.89
N SER A 43 -7.34 -16.92 -5.67
CA SER A 43 -7.11 -17.22 -7.07
C SER A 43 -6.95 -15.95 -7.93
N ASP A 44 -7.50 -14.83 -7.46
CA ASP A 44 -7.38 -13.54 -8.13
C ASP A 44 -6.04 -12.86 -7.83
N VAL A 45 -5.26 -13.35 -6.85
CA VAL A 45 -3.94 -12.83 -6.49
C VAL A 45 -2.84 -13.68 -7.11
N ALA A 46 -2.07 -13.09 -8.03
CA ALA A 46 -0.92 -13.75 -8.63
C ALA A 46 0.15 -14.05 -7.57
N PRO A 47 0.82 -15.22 -7.66
CA PRO A 47 1.92 -15.55 -6.75
C PRO A 47 3.05 -14.51 -6.78
N LEU A 48 3.61 -14.23 -5.61
CA LEU A 48 4.75 -13.32 -5.49
C LEU A 48 5.99 -13.88 -6.20
N SER A 49 6.33 -13.29 -7.35
CA SER A 49 7.54 -13.59 -8.11
C SER A 49 8.59 -12.49 -7.93
N ASP A 50 9.87 -12.86 -7.94
CA ASP A 50 10.94 -11.87 -7.93
C ASP A 50 11.07 -11.20 -9.30
N TRP A 51 11.01 -9.88 -9.30
CA TRP A 51 11.52 -9.03 -10.37
C TRP A 51 13.04 -9.11 -10.46
N PRO A 52 13.62 -8.72 -11.62
CA PRO A 52 15.06 -8.80 -11.85
C PRO A 52 15.90 -8.14 -10.76
N SER A 53 17.04 -8.76 -10.45
CA SER A 53 18.05 -8.22 -9.56
C SER A 53 18.48 -6.80 -9.98
N PRO A 54 18.81 -5.92 -9.02
CA PRO A 54 19.32 -4.59 -9.35
C PRO A 54 20.61 -4.68 -10.19
N PRO A 55 20.77 -3.87 -11.25
CA PRO A 55 21.96 -3.92 -12.13
C PRO A 55 23.29 -3.71 -11.40
N ASP A 56 23.27 -2.90 -10.34
CA ASP A 56 24.39 -2.57 -9.47
C ASP A 56 24.46 -3.46 -8.20
N GLY A 57 23.74 -4.59 -8.21
CA GLY A 57 23.71 -5.55 -7.12
C GLY A 57 22.85 -5.14 -5.91
N PHE A 58 22.76 -6.07 -4.96
CA PHE A 58 22.01 -5.88 -3.72
C PHE A 58 22.76 -4.97 -2.75
N ARG A 59 22.16 -3.84 -2.39
CA ARG A 59 22.66 -2.89 -1.39
C ARG A 59 21.52 -2.13 -0.74
N ILE A 60 21.76 -1.59 0.46
CA ILE A 60 20.83 -0.64 1.08
C ILE A 60 20.84 0.64 0.23
N ARG A 61 19.64 1.13 -0.11
CA ARG A 61 19.44 2.42 -0.79
C ARG A 61 18.66 3.33 0.15
N VAL A 62 19.18 4.53 0.32
CA VAL A 62 18.53 5.59 1.10
C VAL A 62 18.04 6.64 0.11
N HIS A 63 16.74 6.87 0.11
CA HIS A 63 16.10 7.85 -0.77
C HIS A 63 15.58 9.00 0.08
N ASP A 64 16.14 10.19 -0.15
CA ASP A 64 15.63 11.42 0.44
C ASP A 64 14.40 11.85 -0.36
N LEU A 65 13.21 11.60 0.22
CA LEU A 65 11.94 11.89 -0.43
C LEU A 65 11.80 13.37 -0.81
N ALA A 66 12.33 14.30 -0.01
CA ALA A 66 12.20 15.73 -0.26
C ALA A 66 12.81 16.15 -1.62
N ARG A 67 13.81 15.41 -2.11
CA ARG A 67 14.43 15.66 -3.43
C ARG A 67 13.54 15.27 -4.61
N HIS A 68 12.49 14.50 -4.36
CA HIS A 68 11.56 14.05 -5.38
C HIS A 68 10.24 14.84 -5.38
N LEU A 69 10.08 15.80 -4.47
CA LEU A 69 8.86 16.56 -4.28
C LEU A 69 9.10 18.04 -4.62
N ALA A 70 8.23 18.62 -5.42
CA ALA A 70 8.24 20.05 -5.74
C ALA A 70 7.26 20.79 -4.83
N VAL A 71 7.67 21.95 -4.28
CA VAL A 71 6.82 22.78 -3.40
C VAL A 71 5.55 23.23 -4.12
N ASP A 72 5.67 23.59 -5.41
CA ASP A 72 4.55 24.03 -6.27
C ASP A 72 4.09 22.93 -7.26
N GLY A 73 4.37 21.66 -6.94
CA GLY A 73 3.98 20.53 -7.78
C GLY A 73 2.49 20.20 -7.69
N PRO A 74 2.00 19.26 -8.53
CA PRO A 74 0.65 18.72 -8.38
C PRO A 74 0.41 18.22 -6.95
N ARG A 75 -0.82 18.34 -6.42
CA ARG A 75 -1.15 17.96 -5.03
C ARG A 75 -0.68 16.55 -4.67
N ILE A 76 -0.97 15.59 -5.55
CA ILE A 76 -0.55 14.20 -5.39
C ILE A 76 0.73 14.03 -6.22
N GLN A 77 1.87 13.89 -5.54
CA GLN A 77 3.19 13.65 -6.15
C GLN A 77 3.62 12.21 -5.87
N PRO A 78 3.12 11.22 -6.63
CA PRO A 78 3.47 9.83 -6.40
C PRO A 78 4.95 9.61 -6.74
N ARG A 79 5.67 8.97 -5.82
CA ARG A 79 7.02 8.48 -6.06
C ARG A 79 7.09 6.99 -5.78
N VAL A 80 7.28 6.24 -6.85
CA VAL A 80 7.42 4.79 -6.80
C VAL A 80 8.87 4.39 -6.57
N PHE A 81 9.07 3.54 -5.57
CA PHE A 81 10.30 2.80 -5.34
C PHE A 81 10.00 1.30 -5.41
N ARG A 82 10.95 0.52 -5.89
CA ARG A 82 10.84 -0.94 -5.88
C ARG A 82 12.14 -1.64 -5.52
N CYS A 83 12.02 -2.84 -4.99
CA CYS A 83 13.08 -3.83 -4.96
C CYS A 83 12.72 -5.00 -5.90
N THR A 84 13.19 -6.21 -5.61
CA THR A 84 12.87 -7.41 -6.39
C THR A 84 11.48 -7.95 -6.08
N ASN A 85 10.88 -7.65 -4.94
CA ASN A 85 9.59 -8.27 -4.54
C ASN A 85 8.60 -7.32 -3.89
N LEU A 86 8.94 -6.02 -3.80
CA LEU A 86 8.08 -5.02 -3.20
C LEU A 86 8.13 -3.75 -4.04
N MET A 87 6.97 -3.13 -4.21
CA MET A 87 6.83 -1.77 -4.71
C MET A 87 6.14 -0.92 -3.64
N VAL A 88 6.61 0.30 -3.46
CA VAL A 88 5.97 1.30 -2.60
C VAL A 88 5.80 2.58 -3.40
N ASN A 89 4.57 3.07 -3.47
CA ASN A 89 4.27 4.39 -3.99
C ASN A 89 4.07 5.34 -2.81
N VAL A 90 4.92 6.35 -2.69
CA VAL A 90 4.84 7.34 -1.60
C VAL A 90 4.31 8.65 -2.12
N PHE A 91 3.45 9.30 -1.34
CA PHE A 91 2.89 10.59 -1.65
C PHE A 91 3.46 11.66 -0.71
N ALA A 92 3.74 12.85 -1.24
CA ALA A 92 4.01 14.02 -0.41
C ALA A 92 2.84 14.28 0.56
N PRO A 93 3.08 14.86 1.75
CA PRO A 93 1.99 15.43 2.54
C PRO A 93 1.25 16.51 1.75
N TRP A 94 -0.07 16.57 1.90
CA TRP A 94 -0.91 17.65 1.39
C TRP A 94 -1.85 18.12 2.50
N HIS A 95 -2.36 19.34 2.38
CA HIS A 95 -3.22 19.96 3.41
C HIS A 95 -4.62 20.34 2.91
N ASP A 96 -4.84 20.39 1.61
CA ASP A 96 -6.14 20.71 1.03
C ASP A 96 -6.94 19.46 0.69
N ARG A 97 -8.27 19.60 0.67
CA ARG A 97 -9.16 18.49 0.32
C ARG A 97 -9.20 18.23 -1.18
N ARG A 98 -9.22 16.96 -1.59
CA ARG A 98 -9.43 16.62 -3.01
C ARG A 98 -10.87 16.95 -3.40
N TYR A 99 -11.05 17.58 -4.56
CA TYR A 99 -12.39 17.85 -5.07
C TYR A 99 -13.13 16.53 -5.34
N PRO A 100 -14.38 16.35 -4.87
CA PRO A 100 -15.10 15.08 -5.03
C PRO A 100 -15.26 14.62 -6.49
N ALA A 101 -15.39 15.54 -7.45
CA ALA A 101 -15.48 15.18 -8.87
C ALA A 101 -14.12 14.85 -9.51
N SER A 102 -13.04 14.84 -8.72
CA SER A 102 -11.68 14.55 -9.19
C SER A 102 -11.11 13.29 -8.57
N LEU A 103 -11.91 12.45 -7.91
CA LEU A 103 -11.49 11.11 -7.47
C LEU A 103 -11.16 10.23 -8.69
N SER A 104 -10.28 9.26 -8.49
CA SER A 104 -9.77 8.39 -9.56
C SER A 104 -9.92 6.92 -9.16
N PRO A 105 -11.12 6.33 -9.32
CA PRO A 105 -11.33 4.89 -9.15
C PRO A 105 -10.48 4.09 -10.13
N HIS A 106 -9.84 3.03 -9.63
CA HIS A 106 -9.04 2.11 -10.43
C HIS A 106 -9.05 0.71 -9.78
N TRP A 107 -8.48 -0.27 -10.47
CA TRP A 107 -8.29 -1.63 -9.96
C TRP A 107 -6.93 -2.15 -10.44
N HIS A 108 -6.51 -3.26 -9.85
CA HIS A 108 -5.33 -4.00 -10.25
C HIS A 108 -5.76 -5.37 -10.77
N GLU A 109 -5.05 -5.90 -11.75
CA GLU A 109 -5.45 -7.16 -12.40
C GLU A 109 -5.33 -8.36 -11.44
N ASN A 110 -4.23 -8.44 -10.70
CA ASN A 110 -3.91 -9.66 -9.95
C ASN A 110 -2.98 -9.45 -8.74
N PHE A 111 -2.94 -8.26 -8.15
CA PHE A 111 -2.19 -8.05 -6.92
C PHE A 111 -2.97 -7.19 -5.93
N GLU A 112 -2.77 -7.47 -4.64
CA GLU A 112 -3.34 -6.68 -3.55
C GLU A 112 -2.61 -5.34 -3.41
N GLN A 113 -3.36 -4.29 -3.12
CA GLN A 113 -2.80 -3.00 -2.71
C GLN A 113 -3.01 -2.78 -1.22
N ALA A 114 -1.92 -2.48 -0.50
CA ALA A 114 -1.99 -1.95 0.86
C ALA A 114 -1.91 -0.41 0.82
N SER A 115 -2.96 0.27 1.29
CA SER A 115 -2.95 1.72 1.50
C SER A 115 -2.59 2.03 2.95
N LEU A 116 -1.43 2.63 3.17
CA LEU A 116 -0.94 3.00 4.51
C LEU A 116 -1.19 4.50 4.77
N GLY A 117 -2.10 4.79 5.69
CA GLY A 117 -2.32 6.14 6.22
C GLY A 117 -1.42 6.41 7.42
N LEU A 118 -0.61 7.47 7.37
CA LEU A 118 0.24 7.89 8.51
C LEU A 118 -0.35 9.07 9.29
N GLN A 119 -1.10 9.92 8.62
CA GLN A 119 -1.76 11.10 9.20
C GLN A 119 -3.03 11.41 8.40
N GLY A 120 -4.05 11.90 9.11
CA GLY A 120 -5.35 12.23 8.53
C GLY A 120 -6.38 11.09 8.64
N HIS A 121 -7.54 11.35 8.06
CA HIS A 121 -8.71 10.48 8.00
C HIS A 121 -9.08 10.29 6.54
N PHE A 122 -9.30 9.04 6.18
CA PHE A 122 -9.57 8.63 4.81
C PHE A 122 -10.87 7.84 4.76
N LEU A 123 -11.62 8.03 3.69
CA LEU A 123 -12.72 7.17 3.29
C LEU A 123 -12.26 6.37 2.07
N HIS A 124 -12.08 5.06 2.25
CA HIS A 124 -11.81 4.15 1.14
C HIS A 124 -13.13 3.72 0.54
N HIS A 125 -13.37 4.08 -0.71
CA HIS A 125 -14.54 3.61 -1.46
C HIS A 125 -14.11 2.37 -2.23
N ILE A 126 -14.77 1.25 -1.98
CA ILE A 126 -14.48 -0.06 -2.58
C ILE A 126 -15.74 -0.56 -3.28
N GLY A 127 -15.60 -1.01 -4.53
CA GLY A 127 -16.66 -1.60 -5.32
C GLY A 127 -16.23 -2.96 -5.86
N TYR A 128 -17.14 -3.92 -5.83
CA TYR A 128 -16.89 -5.30 -6.24
C TYR A 128 -17.57 -5.56 -7.59
N PRO A 129 -16.81 -5.93 -8.64
CA PRO A 129 -17.40 -6.22 -9.94
C PRO A 129 -18.45 -7.35 -9.85
N TRP A 130 -19.55 -7.21 -10.59
CA TRP A 130 -20.58 -8.25 -10.66
C TRP A 130 -20.18 -9.36 -11.64
N GLY A 131 -20.26 -10.60 -11.17
CA GLY A 131 -20.26 -11.78 -12.03
C GLY A 131 -21.68 -12.16 -12.49
N SER A 132 -21.79 -13.22 -13.28
CA SER A 132 -23.09 -13.77 -13.71
C SER A 132 -23.93 -14.34 -12.56
N ASP A 133 -23.28 -14.79 -11.49
CA ASP A 133 -23.93 -15.30 -10.28
C ASP A 133 -24.33 -14.17 -9.34
N SER A 134 -25.62 -13.83 -9.35
CA SER A 134 -26.18 -12.75 -8.53
C SER A 134 -26.21 -13.05 -7.04
N THR A 135 -26.06 -14.30 -6.62
CA THR A 135 -25.96 -14.66 -5.19
C THR A 135 -24.64 -14.23 -4.57
N ARG A 136 -23.64 -13.91 -5.41
CA ARG A 136 -22.30 -13.46 -5.00
C ARG A 136 -22.11 -11.95 -5.10
N TRP A 137 -23.13 -11.20 -5.52
CA TRP A 137 -23.02 -9.76 -5.63
C TRP A 137 -22.88 -9.12 -4.26
N GLN A 138 -21.94 -8.18 -4.15
CA GLN A 138 -21.67 -7.43 -2.93
C GLN A 138 -22.01 -5.97 -3.15
N ALA A 139 -22.48 -5.31 -2.09
CA ALA A 139 -22.68 -3.87 -2.12
C ALA A 139 -21.31 -3.16 -2.10
N ASN A 140 -21.27 -1.94 -2.64
CA ASN A 140 -20.09 -1.09 -2.47
C ASN A 140 -19.89 -0.74 -0.99
N GLU A 141 -18.63 -0.68 -0.58
CA GLU A 141 -18.22 -0.33 0.77
C GLU A 141 -17.58 1.07 0.81
N HIS A 142 -17.77 1.74 1.95
CA HIS A 142 -17.20 3.04 2.25
C HIS A 142 -16.60 3.01 3.66
N ILE A 143 -15.30 2.74 3.73
CA ILE A 143 -14.62 2.40 4.98
C ILE A 143 -13.85 3.62 5.47
N ALA A 144 -14.27 4.16 6.62
CA ALA A 144 -13.57 5.26 7.27
C ALA A 144 -12.36 4.72 8.06
N CYS A 145 -11.18 5.25 7.76
CA CYS A 145 -9.92 4.88 8.39
C CYS A 145 -9.23 6.13 8.96
N ALA A 146 -9.08 6.17 10.29
CA ALA A 146 -8.23 7.15 10.97
C ALA A 146 -6.78 6.66 10.97
N SER A 147 -5.83 7.56 10.74
CA SER A 147 -4.41 7.19 10.77
C SER A 147 -3.88 7.05 12.21
N PRO A 148 -2.92 6.12 12.47
CA PRO A 148 -2.32 5.22 11.50
C PRO A 148 -3.23 4.04 11.15
N SER A 149 -3.32 3.72 9.86
CA SER A 149 -4.16 2.62 9.35
C SER A 149 -3.52 1.95 8.14
N VAL A 150 -3.91 0.69 7.91
CA VAL A 150 -3.62 -0.02 6.66
C VAL A 150 -4.94 -0.59 6.14
N ALA A 151 -5.31 -0.23 4.91
CA ALA A 151 -6.39 -0.87 4.17
C ALA A 151 -5.79 -1.84 3.15
N ILE A 152 -6.17 -3.12 3.22
CA ILE A 152 -5.80 -4.14 2.22
C ILE A 152 -6.93 -4.24 1.22
N ILE A 153 -6.62 -4.08 -0.07
CA ILE A 153 -7.61 -4.04 -1.15
C ILE A 153 -7.26 -5.15 -2.14
N PRO A 154 -8.08 -6.21 -2.25
CA PRO A 154 -7.82 -7.32 -3.15
C PRO A 154 -8.18 -6.97 -4.61
N PRO A 155 -7.52 -7.57 -5.61
CA PRO A 155 -8.00 -7.56 -6.98
C PRO A 155 -9.28 -8.40 -7.10
N PRO A 156 -10.19 -8.12 -8.05
CA PRO A 156 -10.24 -6.96 -8.95
C PRO A 156 -11.05 -5.79 -8.35
N ALA A 157 -11.07 -5.61 -7.03
CA ALA A 157 -11.91 -4.59 -6.40
C ALA A 157 -11.55 -3.17 -6.91
N ILE A 158 -12.56 -2.47 -7.41
CA ILE A 158 -12.45 -1.09 -7.86
C ILE A 158 -12.37 -0.22 -6.61
N HIS A 159 -11.38 0.67 -6.54
CA HIS A 159 -11.21 1.48 -5.35
C HIS A 159 -10.70 2.89 -5.63
N THR A 160 -11.05 3.80 -4.73
CA THR A 160 -10.44 5.14 -4.62
C THR A 160 -10.41 5.56 -3.17
N THR A 161 -9.52 6.50 -2.84
CA THR A 161 -9.38 7.02 -1.48
C THR A 161 -9.68 8.51 -1.48
N GLN A 162 -10.59 8.91 -0.60
CA GLN A 162 -10.94 10.30 -0.36
C GLN A 162 -10.39 10.72 1.01
N ASP A 163 -9.64 11.81 1.05
CA ASP A 163 -9.33 12.50 2.30
C ASP A 163 -10.57 13.22 2.86
N VAL A 164 -10.86 13.01 4.13
CA VAL A 164 -12.04 13.55 4.81
C VAL A 164 -11.72 14.33 6.08
N GLY A 165 -10.43 14.41 6.48
CA GLY A 165 -9.95 15.19 7.62
C GLY A 165 -8.56 14.79 8.06
#